data_AF-A0A1M6XCR1-F1
#
_entry.id   AF-A0A1M6XCR1-F1
#
_cell.length_a   1.000
_cell.length_b   1.000
_cell.length_c   1.000
_cell.angle_alpha   90.00
_cell.angle_beta   90.00
_cell.angle_gamma   90.00
#
_symmetry.space_group_name_H-M   'P 1'
#
loop_
_entity.id
_entity.type
_entity.pdbx_description
1 polymer ?
#
loop_
_entity_poly.entity_id
_entity_poly.type
_entity_poly.pdbx_seq_one_letter_code
_entity_poly.pdbx_strand_id
1 'polypeptide(L)'
;MSLVQQYLEDKPYLIRSDFPKVFGIDYRTFENYYVMAPKNDDRRISKMKIEIIKIPKNKMVKKLFKTNQVIEFLALHGVYPRKEFKTKKASVSAEA
;
A
#
# COMPACT_ATOMS: atom_id res chain seq x y z
N MET A 1 3.09 -17.06 -9.66
CA MET A 1 3.06 -15.91 -8.72
C MET A 1 3.18 -14.62 -9.53
N SER A 2 2.45 -13.57 -9.16
CA SER A 2 2.72 -12.21 -9.66
C SER A 2 4.02 -11.66 -9.07
N LEU A 3 4.77 -10.84 -9.82
CA LEU A 3 5.98 -10.13 -9.34
C LEU A 3 5.69 -9.29 -8.08
N VAL A 4 4.51 -8.69 -8.00
CA VAL A 4 4.09 -7.87 -6.87
C VAL A 4 3.71 -8.75 -5.67
N GLN A 5 3.10 -9.93 -5.90
CA GLN A 5 2.84 -10.88 -4.83
C GLN A 5 4.13 -11.37 -4.19
N GLN A 6 5.10 -11.81 -5.00
CA GLN A 6 6.41 -12.24 -4.50
C GLN A 6 7.10 -11.12 -3.69
N TYR A 7 7.06 -9.89 -4.21
CA TYR A 7 7.58 -8.73 -3.50
C TYR A 7 6.91 -8.48 -2.13
N LEU A 8 5.61 -8.73 -2.02
CA LEU A 8 4.87 -8.57 -0.77
C LEU A 8 5.16 -9.69 0.23
N GLU A 9 5.40 -10.91 -0.26
CA GLU A 9 5.79 -12.05 0.58
C GLU A 9 7.17 -11.85 1.22
N ASP A 10 8.13 -11.36 0.45
CA ASP A 10 9.49 -11.05 0.93
C ASP A 10 9.55 -9.79 1.81
N LYS A 11 8.46 -9.01 1.88
CA LYS A 11 8.46 -7.69 2.54
C LYS A 11 7.47 -7.64 3.69
N PRO A 12 7.91 -7.84 4.95
CA PRO A 12 7.01 -7.86 6.11
C PRO A 12 6.42 -6.50 6.47
N TYR A 13 7.05 -5.40 6.05
CA TYR A 13 6.56 -4.05 6.27
C TYR A 13 6.68 -3.15 5.03
N LEU A 14 5.62 -2.40 4.75
CA LEU A 14 5.53 -1.40 3.70
C LEU A 14 5.98 -0.02 4.17
N ILE A 15 6.54 0.75 3.24
CA ILE A 15 6.87 2.17 3.39
C ILE A 15 6.03 3.02 2.46
N ARG A 16 6.00 4.33 2.70
CA ARG A 16 5.22 5.31 1.92
C ARG A 16 5.38 5.17 0.40
N SER A 17 6.57 4.86 -0.09
CA SER A 17 6.86 4.73 -1.52
C SER A 17 6.31 3.44 -2.15
N ASP A 18 5.87 2.46 -1.35
CA ASP A 18 5.35 1.20 -1.87
C ASP A 18 3.90 1.32 -2.32
N PHE A 19 3.11 2.19 -1.69
CA PHE A 19 1.70 2.39 -2.00
C PHE A 19 1.42 2.63 -3.49
N PRO A 20 2.08 3.60 -4.16
CA PRO A 20 1.83 3.84 -5.59
C PRO A 20 2.37 2.72 -6.48
N LYS A 21 3.42 2.01 -6.03
CA LYS A 21 4.07 0.93 -6.79
C LYS A 21 3.24 -0.34 -6.78
N VAL A 22 2.75 -0.72 -5.59
CA VAL A 22 2.06 -1.98 -5.31
C VAL A 22 0.56 -1.84 -5.57
N PHE A 23 -0.08 -0.81 -5.03
CA PHE A 23 -1.54 -0.67 -5.03
C PHE A 23 -2.04 0.36 -6.03
N GLY A 24 -1.14 1.17 -6.60
CA GLY A 24 -1.52 2.21 -7.55
C GLY A 24 -2.22 3.42 -6.94
N ILE A 25 -2.16 3.55 -5.61
CA ILE A 25 -2.67 4.70 -4.86
C ILE A 25 -1.52 5.41 -4.17
N ASP A 26 -1.61 6.73 -4.05
CA ASP A 26 -0.64 7.47 -3.25
C ASP A 26 -0.80 7.19 -1.76
N TYR A 27 0.28 7.39 -1.00
CA TYR A 27 0.26 7.23 0.46
C TYR A 27 -0.80 8.11 1.13
N ARG A 28 -1.09 9.31 0.60
CA ARG A 28 -2.12 10.21 1.14
C ARG A 28 -3.52 9.59 1.05
N THR A 29 -3.82 8.88 -0.03
CA THR A 29 -5.10 8.19 -0.20
C THR A 29 -5.26 7.09 0.84
N PHE A 30 -4.21 6.28 1.05
CA PHE A 30 -4.20 5.29 2.12
C PHE A 30 -4.35 5.94 3.51
N GLU A 31 -3.62 7.03 3.79
CA GLU A 31 -3.70 7.73 5.07
C GLU A 31 -5.11 8.26 5.33
N ASN A 32 -5.79 8.79 4.31
CA ASN A 32 -7.18 9.22 4.42
C ASN A 32 -8.13 8.07 4.72
N TYR A 33 -8.00 6.92 4.04
CA TYR A 33 -8.78 5.73 4.37
C TYR A 33 -8.58 5.32 5.82
N TYR A 34 -7.33 5.28 6.27
CA TYR A 34 -7.00 4.87 7.63
C TYR A 34 -7.51 5.85 8.69
N VAL A 35 -7.42 7.15 8.45
CA VAL A 35 -7.93 8.20 9.35
C VAL A 35 -9.46 8.21 9.42
N MET A 36 -10.14 7.92 8.30
CA MET A 36 -11.60 7.86 8.24
C MET A 36 -12.17 6.51 8.69
N ALA A 37 -11.36 5.45 8.72
CA ALA A 37 -11.80 4.11 9.08
C ALA A 37 -12.65 4.06 10.36
N PRO A 38 -12.28 4.71 11.49
CA PRO A 38 -13.08 4.65 12.73
C PRO A 38 -14.49 5.21 12.61
N LYS A 39 -14.76 6.05 11.61
CA LYS A 39 -16.07 6.66 11.34
C LYS A 39 -16.86 5.91 10.26
N ASN A 40 -16.33 4.81 9.74
CA ASN A 40 -16.97 4.03 8.69
C ASN A 40 -18.09 3.16 9.28
N ASP A 41 -19.25 3.14 8.62
CA ASP A 41 -20.39 2.30 9.01
C ASP A 41 -20.05 0.80 8.96
N ASP A 42 -19.12 0.38 8.10
CA ASP A 42 -18.65 -1.00 8.09
C ASP A 42 -17.76 -1.28 9.32
N ARG A 43 -18.26 -2.16 10.17
CA ARG A 43 -17.59 -2.59 11.41
C ARG A 43 -16.23 -3.27 11.17
N ARG A 44 -16.03 -3.89 10.01
CA ARG A 44 -14.75 -4.51 9.61
C ARG A 44 -13.71 -3.45 9.34
N ILE A 45 -14.08 -2.37 8.66
CA ILE A 45 -13.21 -1.23 8.38
C ILE A 45 -12.94 -0.45 9.66
N SER A 46 -13.96 -0.11 10.43
CA SER A 46 -13.81 0.74 11.63
C SER A 46 -13.05 0.09 12.78
N LYS A 47 -13.02 -1.24 12.86
CA LYS A 47 -12.23 -1.96 13.87
C LYS A 47 -10.86 -2.42 13.37
N MET A 48 -10.54 -2.24 12.09
CA MET A 48 -9.27 -2.68 11.54
C MET A 48 -8.10 -1.92 12.16
N LYS A 49 -7.09 -2.65 12.63
CA LYS A 49 -5.86 -2.06 13.16
C LYS A 49 -4.67 -2.52 12.33
N ILE A 50 -3.88 -1.54 11.90
CA ILE A 50 -2.61 -1.75 11.22
C ILE A 50 -1.50 -1.46 12.22
N GLU A 51 -0.59 -2.40 12.39
CA GLU A 51 0.63 -2.22 13.15
C GLU A 51 1.58 -1.29 12.39
N ILE A 52 2.04 -0.24 13.09
CA ILE A 52 2.90 0.80 12.54
C ILE A 52 4.14 0.95 13.41
N ILE A 53 5.30 0.55 12.87
CA ILE A 53 6.59 0.79 13.51
C ILE A 53 7.08 2.18 13.10
N LYS A 54 7.40 3.01 14.10
CA LYS A 54 7.97 4.35 13.89
C LYS A 54 9.47 4.31 14.16
N ILE A 55 10.26 4.51 13.11
CA ILE A 55 11.72 4.56 13.20
C ILE A 55 12.17 6.02 13.06
N PRO A 56 12.88 6.59 14.05
CA PRO A 56 13.48 7.91 13.90
C PRO A 56 14.56 7.87 12.80
N LYS A 57 14.50 8.81 11.86
CA LYS A 57 15.49 8.96 10.78
C LYS A 57 15.78 10.45 10.60
N ASN A 58 16.86 10.93 11.22
CA ASN A 58 17.22 12.35 11.31
C ASN A 58 16.03 13.20 11.84
N LYS A 59 15.71 14.33 11.19
CA LYS A 59 14.58 15.22 11.51
C LYS A 59 13.20 14.67 11.11
N MET A 60 13.11 13.40 10.68
CA MET A 60 11.87 12.78 10.20
C MET A 60 11.61 11.43 10.88
N VAL A 61 10.33 11.05 10.94
CA VAL A 61 9.93 9.71 11.42
C VAL A 61 9.52 8.87 10.22
N LYS A 62 10.23 7.75 10.01
CA LYS A 62 9.87 6.75 9.01
C LYS A 62 8.82 5.82 9.63
N LYS A 63 7.65 5.71 8.98
CA LYS A 63 6.60 4.75 9.35
C LYS A 63 6.75 3.48 8.49
N LEU A 64 6.79 2.31 9.14
CA LEU A 64 6.70 0.99 8.51
C LEU A 64 5.34 0.40 8.87
N PHE A 65 4.59 -0.06 7.88
CA PHE A 65 3.22 -0.59 8.05
C PHE A 65 3.22 -2.10 7.81
N LYS A 66 2.60 -2.90 8.68
CA LYS A 66 2.57 -4.35 8.50
C LYS A 66 1.87 -4.74 7.18
N THR A 67 2.58 -5.46 6.32
CA THR A 67 2.14 -5.71 4.94
C THR A 67 0.79 -6.40 4.86
N ASN A 68 0.62 -7.54 5.54
CA ASN A 68 -0.64 -8.31 5.49
C ASN A 68 -1.84 -7.48 5.94
N GLN A 69 -1.72 -6.75 7.04
CA GLN A 69 -2.81 -5.89 7.55
C GLN A 69 -3.14 -4.73 6.60
N VAL A 70 -2.15 -4.17 5.92
CA VAL A 70 -2.39 -3.14 4.88
C VAL A 70 -3.14 -3.75 3.70
N ILE A 71 -2.77 -4.95 3.24
CA ILE A 71 -3.44 -5.65 2.14
C ILE A 71 -4.89 -5.94 2.51
N GLU A 72 -5.13 -6.51 3.69
CA GLU A 72 -6.48 -6.80 4.20
C GLU A 72 -7.31 -5.52 4.31
N PHE A 73 -6.75 -4.46 4.89
CA PHE A 73 -7.43 -3.18 5.02
C PHE A 73 -7.79 -2.57 3.67
N LEU A 74 -6.85 -2.53 2.73
CA LEU A 74 -7.08 -1.98 1.39
C LEU A 74 -8.08 -2.82 0.59
N ALA A 75 -8.10 -4.14 0.77
CA ALA A 75 -9.09 -5.01 0.16
C ALA A 75 -10.51 -4.68 0.61
N LEU A 76 -10.72 -4.27 1.88
CA LEU A 76 -12.03 -3.78 2.36
C LEU A 76 -12.46 -2.48 1.67
N HIS A 77 -11.50 -1.70 1.16
CA HIS A 77 -11.75 -0.50 0.35
C HIS A 77 -11.76 -0.78 -1.17
N GLY A 78 -11.76 -2.05 -1.59
CA GLY A 78 -11.74 -2.44 -3.02
C GLY A 78 -10.40 -2.18 -3.72
N VAL A 79 -9.32 -1.96 -2.96
CA VAL A 79 -7.98 -1.72 -3.49
C VAL A 79 -7.13 -2.97 -3.34
N TYR A 80 -6.66 -3.51 -4.46
CA TYR A 80 -5.87 -4.74 -4.50
C TYR A 80 -4.45 -4.49 -5.02
N PRO A 81 -3.46 -5.33 -4.62
CA PRO A 81 -2.15 -5.30 -5.23
C PRO A 81 -2.24 -5.48 -6.75
N ARG A 82 -1.42 -4.73 -7.49
CA ARG A 82 -1.28 -4.88 -8.94
C ARG A 82 -0.68 -6.23 -9.27
N LYS A 83 -0.97 -6.74 -10.48
CA LYS A 83 -0.34 -7.96 -11.00
C LYS A 83 1.12 -7.73 -11.40
N GLU A 84 1.47 -6.51 -11.78
CA GLU A 84 2.82 -6.13 -12.21
C GLU A 84 3.12 -4.70 -11.72
N PHE A 85 4.39 -4.41 -11.47
CA PHE A 85 4.81 -3.03 -11.24
C PHE A 85 4.60 -2.25 -12.52
N LYS A 86 3.87 -1.11 -12.47
CA LYS A 86 3.89 -0.16 -13.59
C LYS A 86 5.29 0.43 -13.69
N THR A 87 6.15 -0.18 -14.49
CA THR A 87 7.20 0.55 -15.18
C THR A 87 6.48 1.51 -16.14
N LYS A 88 6.86 2.79 -16.14
CA LYS A 88 6.54 3.64 -17.28
C LYS A 88 7.13 2.91 -18.50
N LYS A 89 6.31 2.27 -19.33
CA LYS A 89 6.71 2.03 -20.72
C LYS A 89 6.93 3.44 -21.28
N ALA A 90 8.19 3.81 -21.49
CA ALA A 90 8.49 4.76 -22.53
C ALA A 90 7.88 4.16 -23.80
N SER A 91 6.89 4.85 -24.36
CA SER A 91 6.30 4.50 -25.63
C SER A 91 7.41 4.55 -26.68
N VAL A 92 7.98 3.40 -27.04
CA VAL A 92 8.66 3.29 -28.33
C VAL A 92 7.58 2.79 -29.28
N SER A 93 6.90 3.76 -29.90
CA SER A 93 6.33 3.55 -31.23
C SER A 93 7.50 3.28 -32.16
N ALA A 94 7.57 2.06 -32.69
CA ALA A 94 8.27 1.75 -33.92
C ALA A 94 7.77 0.36 -34.37
N GLU A 95 6.60 0.35 -34.99
CA GLU A 95 6.27 -0.68 -35.97
C GLU A 95 6.88 -0.16 -37.28
N ALA A 96 7.78 -0.93 -37.89
CA ALA A 96 8.40 -0.70 -39.19
C ALA A 96 8.27 -1.99 -39.99
#